data_AF-A0A8W8JGM7-F1
#
_entry.id   AF-A0A8W8JGM7-F1
#
_cell.length_a   1.000
_cell.length_b   1.000
_cell.length_c   1.000
_cell.angle_alpha   90.00
_cell.angle_beta   90.00
_cell.angle_gamma   90.00
#
_symmetry.space_group_name_H-M   'P 1'
#
loop_
_entity.id
_entity.type
_entity.pdbx_description
1 polymer ?
#
loop_
_entity_poly.entity_id
_entity_poly.type
_entity_poly.pdbx_seq_one_letter_code
_entity_poly.pdbx_strand_id
1 'polypeptide(L)'
;MGYDHKQHSYDVMNKNCSRINQNCSLTEFVYHCLINQWENATVEVCALRVNIIGKCAEYNTKGAVVQEHARRDCRTFQNPCPAYYKSDQAYLYQECYDGIVTTKQNTAISAASNRYIITTKKMKETVILQKKYIDLFGLTSCIYPAAVFTTVLFLISSCGLTCGVDHHENVYGICKQSKFTIRVVSNCPRNHSEWTERAQQLQCHKIQQTCTSRQRFVYHCLPNSYWNKTIELCAPRKYITFNYCPEYNEEGMRVQENYAHRCSSGVIPCPITYTSDKSYKYQQCYTDIKPSIQNLFKDQTTTNGFPSSAYGMKDMISTTSCALTIFVIITIRAYITN
;
A
#
# COMPACT_ATOMS: atom_id res chain seq x y z
N MET A 1 5.04 -3.73 -23.68
CA MET A 1 4.76 -2.53 -24.51
C MET A 1 4.84 -1.34 -23.55
N GLY A 2 5.93 -0.58 -23.61
CA GLY A 2 6.18 0.51 -22.67
C GLY A 2 5.22 1.67 -22.87
N TYR A 3 4.63 2.16 -21.79
CA TYR A 3 3.82 3.37 -21.76
C TYR A 3 4.73 4.59 -22.05
N ASP A 4 4.65 5.14 -23.27
CA ASP A 4 5.45 6.27 -23.74
C ASP A 4 5.05 7.59 -23.03
N HIS A 5 6.01 8.45 -22.74
CA HIS A 5 5.82 9.78 -22.16
C HIS A 5 4.86 10.66 -23.00
N LYS A 6 4.82 10.45 -24.32
CA LYS A 6 3.84 11.11 -25.20
C LYS A 6 2.41 10.59 -24.98
N GLN A 7 2.26 9.29 -24.76
CA GLN A 7 0.96 8.68 -24.44
C GLN A 7 0.44 9.14 -23.08
N HIS A 8 1.33 9.22 -22.08
CA HIS A 8 0.97 9.77 -20.77
C HIS A 8 0.43 11.20 -20.86
N SER A 9 1.12 12.09 -21.58
CA SER A 9 0.67 13.47 -21.73
C SER A 9 -0.70 13.57 -22.42
N TYR A 10 -0.99 12.69 -23.38
CA TYR A 10 -2.29 12.64 -24.03
C TYR A 10 -3.39 12.15 -23.07
N ASP A 11 -3.15 11.08 -22.32
CA ASP A 11 -4.12 10.50 -21.39
C ASP A 11 -4.46 11.47 -20.24
N VAL A 12 -3.45 12.20 -19.74
CA VAL A 12 -3.61 13.27 -18.75
C VAL A 12 -4.56 14.35 -19.29
N MET A 13 -4.34 14.82 -20.52
CA MET A 13 -5.21 15.84 -21.14
C MET A 13 -6.63 15.31 -21.40
N ASN A 14 -6.76 14.05 -21.81
CA ASN A 14 -8.05 13.44 -22.12
C ASN A 14 -8.89 13.18 -20.86
N LYS A 15 -8.29 12.70 -19.76
CA LYS A 15 -9.01 12.47 -18.49
C LYS A 15 -9.38 13.77 -17.79
N ASN A 16 -8.56 14.82 -17.94
CA ASN A 16 -8.82 16.18 -17.50
C ASN A 16 -9.27 16.29 -16.02
N CYS A 17 -8.44 15.76 -15.12
CA CYS A 17 -8.74 15.70 -13.68
C CYS A 17 -8.98 17.08 -13.04
N SER A 18 -8.44 18.15 -13.63
CA SER A 18 -8.64 19.54 -13.19
C SER A 18 -10.09 20.03 -13.30
N ARG A 19 -10.96 19.33 -14.05
CA ARG A 19 -12.39 19.67 -14.18
C ARG A 19 -13.28 18.94 -13.17
N ILE A 20 -12.72 18.04 -12.37
CA ILE A 20 -13.49 17.29 -11.38
C ILE A 20 -13.67 18.15 -10.14
N ASN A 21 -14.93 18.50 -9.86
CA ASN A 21 -15.29 19.21 -8.63
C ASN A 21 -15.19 18.24 -7.44
N GLN A 22 -14.23 18.48 -6.53
CA GLN A 22 -13.95 17.62 -5.39
C GLN A 22 -13.71 18.46 -4.13
N ASN A 23 -14.27 18.02 -3.00
CA ASN A 23 -14.19 18.69 -1.70
C ASN A 23 -13.16 18.03 -0.76
N CYS A 24 -12.27 17.19 -1.27
CA CYS A 24 -11.46 16.27 -0.46
C CYS A 24 -10.12 16.88 0.02
N SER A 25 -9.55 17.87 -0.67
CA SER A 25 -8.35 18.61 -0.21
C SER A 25 -7.97 19.75 -1.19
N LEU A 26 -7.21 20.74 -0.69
CA LEU A 26 -6.47 21.76 -1.48
C LEU A 26 -5.32 21.17 -2.33
N THR A 27 -5.02 19.87 -2.18
CA THR A 27 -3.93 19.20 -2.89
C THR A 27 -4.34 18.68 -4.27
N GLU A 28 -3.40 18.72 -5.22
CA GLU A 28 -3.62 18.44 -6.64
C GLU A 28 -4.21 17.04 -6.89
N PHE A 29 -5.42 17.01 -7.44
CA PHE A 29 -6.06 15.82 -7.98
C PHE A 29 -5.51 15.60 -9.38
N VAL A 30 -4.74 14.54 -9.57
CA VAL A 30 -3.96 14.30 -10.80
C VAL A 30 -4.38 12.99 -11.44
N TYR A 31 -4.03 12.84 -12.71
CA TYR A 31 -4.28 11.60 -13.44
C TYR A 31 -3.32 10.51 -12.95
N HIS A 32 -3.89 9.33 -12.77
CA HIS A 32 -3.17 8.12 -12.39
C HIS A 32 -3.61 6.98 -13.32
N CYS A 33 -2.64 6.20 -13.80
CA CYS A 33 -2.87 4.89 -14.41
C CYS A 33 -2.10 3.85 -13.61
N LEU A 34 -2.79 3.17 -12.70
CA LEU A 34 -2.15 2.32 -11.69
C LEU A 34 -2.69 0.90 -11.75
N ILE A 35 -1.88 -0.06 -11.33
CA ILE A 35 -2.34 -1.43 -11.13
C ILE A 35 -3.42 -1.45 -10.04
N ASN A 36 -4.41 -2.32 -10.16
CA ASN A 36 -5.34 -2.55 -9.07
C ASN A 36 -4.73 -3.47 -8.01
N GLN A 37 -5.40 -3.57 -6.86
CA GLN A 37 -4.97 -4.40 -5.72
C GLN A 37 -4.96 -5.93 -5.99
N TRP A 38 -5.38 -6.36 -7.18
CA TRP A 38 -5.41 -7.77 -7.59
C TRP A 38 -4.41 -8.08 -8.70
N GLU A 39 -3.62 -7.11 -9.14
CA GLU A 39 -2.64 -7.23 -10.22
C GLU A 39 -3.22 -7.73 -11.55
N ASN A 40 -4.54 -7.58 -11.78
CA ASN A 40 -5.21 -8.12 -12.96
C ASN A 40 -5.74 -7.05 -13.93
N ALA A 41 -5.69 -5.78 -13.55
CA ALA A 41 -6.03 -4.67 -14.42
C ALA A 41 -5.28 -3.40 -14.01
N THR A 42 -5.16 -2.47 -14.96
CA THR A 42 -4.80 -1.08 -14.70
C THR A 42 -6.07 -0.23 -14.60
N VAL A 43 -6.07 0.74 -13.71
CA VAL A 43 -7.18 1.63 -13.44
C VAL A 43 -6.75 3.05 -13.72
N GLU A 44 -7.48 3.71 -14.62
CA GLU A 44 -7.31 5.12 -14.93
C GLU A 44 -8.23 5.97 -14.06
N VAL A 45 -7.65 6.71 -13.13
CA VAL A 45 -8.40 7.48 -12.13
C VAL A 45 -7.83 8.88 -12.01
N CYS A 46 -8.68 9.77 -11.53
CA CYS A 46 -8.21 11.01 -10.94
C CYS A 46 -8.20 10.80 -9.44
N ALA A 47 -7.05 11.02 -8.81
CA ALA A 47 -6.89 10.82 -7.38
C ALA A 47 -5.87 11.81 -6.80
N LEU A 48 -5.82 11.89 -5.47
CA LEU A 48 -4.84 12.71 -4.78
C LEU A 48 -3.42 12.21 -5.08
N ARG A 49 -2.51 13.13 -5.41
CA ARG A 49 -1.09 12.81 -5.49
C ARG A 49 -0.54 12.43 -4.11
N VAL A 50 -0.18 11.17 -3.93
CA VAL A 50 0.51 10.66 -2.73
C VAL A 50 1.97 10.31 -3.01
N ASN A 51 2.79 10.23 -1.97
CA ASN A 51 4.15 9.70 -2.03
C ASN A 51 4.13 8.17 -1.93
N ILE A 52 4.91 7.48 -2.75
CA ILE A 52 5.03 6.03 -2.80
C ILE A 52 6.45 5.64 -2.40
N ILE A 53 6.61 4.71 -1.44
CA ILE A 53 7.93 4.27 -0.98
C ILE A 53 8.28 2.91 -1.51
N GLY A 54 9.32 2.87 -2.36
CA GLY A 54 10.05 1.65 -2.72
C GLY A 54 9.18 0.49 -3.20
N LYS A 55 7.95 0.77 -3.65
CA LYS A 55 6.95 -0.20 -4.07
C LYS A 55 6.19 0.33 -5.27
N CYS A 56 5.53 -0.55 -5.98
CA CYS A 56 4.63 -0.14 -7.05
C CYS A 56 3.44 0.63 -6.48
N ALA A 57 3.03 1.69 -7.17
CA ALA A 57 1.81 2.42 -6.83
C ALA A 57 0.60 1.61 -7.32
N GLU A 58 -0.37 1.38 -6.45
CA GLU A 58 -1.64 0.73 -6.78
C GLU A 58 -2.81 1.68 -6.54
N TYR A 59 -3.89 1.45 -7.28
CA TYR A 59 -5.19 2.01 -6.96
C TYR A 59 -6.08 0.92 -6.34
N ASN A 60 -6.37 1.07 -5.05
CA ASN A 60 -7.31 0.20 -4.38
C ASN A 60 -8.73 0.58 -4.80
N THR A 61 -9.31 -0.19 -5.71
CA THR A 61 -10.65 0.07 -6.27
C THR A 61 -11.78 0.00 -5.24
N LYS A 62 -11.61 -0.78 -4.16
CA LYS A 62 -12.57 -0.80 -3.03
C LYS A 62 -12.37 0.41 -2.12
N GLY A 63 -11.12 0.82 -1.96
CA GLY A 63 -10.71 1.94 -1.12
C GLY A 63 -10.86 3.32 -1.77
N ALA A 64 -11.00 3.37 -3.10
CA ALA A 64 -10.87 4.59 -3.89
C ALA A 64 -9.61 5.41 -3.56
N VAL A 65 -8.50 4.73 -3.27
CA VAL A 65 -7.26 5.35 -2.77
C VAL A 65 -6.05 4.87 -3.56
N VAL A 66 -5.11 5.79 -3.79
CA VAL A 66 -3.78 5.47 -4.30
C VAL A 66 -2.86 5.14 -3.13
N GLN A 67 -2.18 4.00 -3.19
CA GLN A 67 -1.32 3.52 -2.10
C GLN A 67 -0.18 2.64 -2.64
N GLU A 68 0.73 2.20 -1.76
CA GLU A 68 1.75 1.22 -2.11
C GLU A 68 1.13 -0.19 -2.28
N HIS A 69 1.54 -0.89 -3.34
CA HIS A 69 1.17 -2.27 -3.56
C HIS A 69 1.76 -3.17 -2.47
N ALA A 70 0.96 -4.09 -1.91
CA ALA A 70 1.37 -4.86 -0.73
C ALA A 70 2.63 -5.72 -0.98
N ARG A 71 2.76 -6.29 -2.18
CA ARG A 71 3.77 -7.33 -2.48
C ARG A 71 4.78 -6.97 -3.58
N ARG A 72 4.60 -5.85 -4.29
CA ARG A 72 5.49 -5.45 -5.39
C ARG A 72 6.47 -4.39 -4.93
N ASP A 73 7.65 -4.83 -4.48
CA ASP A 73 8.78 -3.95 -4.17
C ASP A 73 9.54 -3.62 -5.46
N CYS A 74 9.35 -2.41 -5.98
CA CYS A 74 9.97 -2.02 -7.24
C CYS A 74 11.46 -1.75 -7.11
N ARG A 75 12.05 -1.82 -5.92
CA ARG A 75 13.51 -1.69 -5.74
C ARG A 75 14.25 -2.99 -6.00
N THR A 76 13.53 -4.11 -6.09
CA THR A 76 14.11 -5.42 -6.42
C THR A 76 14.03 -5.75 -7.91
N PHE A 77 13.54 -4.80 -8.72
CA PHE A 77 13.39 -4.91 -10.15
C PHE A 77 14.73 -4.74 -10.88
N GLN A 78 14.77 -5.14 -12.15
CA GLN A 78 15.98 -4.97 -12.95
C GLN A 78 16.30 -3.48 -13.12
N ASN A 79 15.27 -2.66 -13.31
CA ASN A 79 15.34 -1.20 -13.25
C ASN A 79 14.63 -0.73 -11.98
N PRO A 80 15.36 -0.58 -10.87
CA PRO A 80 14.74 -0.29 -9.60
C PRO A 80 14.18 1.13 -9.55
N CYS A 81 13.02 1.27 -8.92
CA CYS A 81 12.48 2.57 -8.54
C CYS A 81 13.31 3.21 -7.40
N PRO A 82 13.29 4.55 -7.25
CA PRO A 82 13.91 5.21 -6.10
C PRO A 82 13.19 4.84 -4.80
N ALA A 83 13.84 5.13 -3.66
CA ALA A 83 13.27 4.91 -2.34
C ALA A 83 11.92 5.63 -2.15
N TYR A 84 11.72 6.75 -2.84
CA TYR A 84 10.47 7.50 -2.84
C TYR A 84 10.18 8.09 -4.23
N TYR A 85 8.91 8.12 -4.63
CA TYR A 85 8.46 8.86 -5.82
C TYR A 85 7.01 9.34 -5.67
N LYS A 86 6.58 10.29 -6.51
CA LYS A 86 5.19 10.75 -6.53
C LYS A 86 4.32 9.76 -7.31
N SER A 87 3.16 9.41 -6.78
CA SER A 87 2.26 8.41 -7.40
C SER A 87 1.87 8.68 -8.86
N ASP A 88 1.79 9.94 -9.29
CA ASP A 88 1.55 10.30 -10.70
C ASP A 88 2.75 10.01 -11.61
N GLN A 89 3.93 9.77 -11.05
CA GLN A 89 5.13 9.33 -11.75
C GLN A 89 5.26 7.80 -11.80
N ALA A 90 4.28 7.04 -11.31
CA ALA A 90 4.33 5.57 -11.30
C ALA A 90 4.52 4.96 -12.68
N TYR A 91 4.07 5.64 -13.74
CA TYR A 91 4.26 5.23 -15.13
C TYR A 91 5.75 5.12 -15.53
N LEU A 92 6.67 5.71 -14.79
CA LEU A 92 8.11 5.56 -15.05
C LEU A 92 8.62 4.14 -14.74
N TYR A 93 7.90 3.38 -13.91
CA TYR A 93 8.32 2.05 -13.44
C TYR A 93 7.51 0.95 -14.11
N GLN A 94 7.80 0.69 -15.39
CA GLN A 94 7.01 -0.22 -16.24
C GLN A 94 6.96 -1.66 -15.71
N GLU A 95 8.01 -2.13 -15.03
CA GLU A 95 8.05 -3.46 -14.40
C GLU A 95 6.94 -3.66 -13.33
N CYS A 96 6.37 -2.57 -12.79
CA CYS A 96 5.19 -2.65 -11.93
C CYS A 96 3.95 -3.19 -12.64
N TYR A 97 3.90 -3.10 -13.97
CA TYR A 97 2.76 -3.48 -14.80
C TYR A 97 2.98 -4.83 -15.50
N ASP A 98 4.14 -5.45 -15.32
CA ASP A 98 4.45 -6.74 -15.92
C ASP A 98 3.62 -7.86 -15.26
N GLY A 99 3.08 -8.76 -16.08
CA GLY A 99 2.23 -9.87 -15.64
C GLY A 99 0.74 -9.53 -15.49
N ILE A 100 0.32 -8.29 -15.79
CA ILE A 100 -1.11 -7.94 -15.84
C ILE A 100 -1.72 -8.57 -17.11
N VAL A 101 -2.49 -9.64 -16.94
CA VAL A 101 -3.33 -10.19 -18.00
C VAL A 101 -4.52 -9.25 -18.20
N THR A 102 -4.34 -8.26 -19.07
CA THR A 102 -5.44 -7.35 -19.41
C THR A 102 -6.53 -8.13 -20.16
N THR A 103 -7.77 -8.03 -19.70
CA THR A 103 -8.97 -8.56 -20.38
C THR A 103 -9.22 -7.95 -21.77
N LYS A 104 -8.33 -7.08 -22.26
CA LYS A 104 -8.31 -6.58 -23.65
C LYS A 104 -7.88 -7.65 -24.67
N GLN A 105 -7.19 -8.71 -24.25
CA GLN A 105 -6.80 -9.78 -25.19
C GLN A 105 -7.99 -10.65 -25.66
N ASN A 106 -9.06 -10.76 -24.88
CA ASN A 106 -10.22 -11.58 -25.24
C ASN A 106 -11.25 -10.85 -26.12
N THR A 107 -11.16 -9.53 -26.27
CA THR A 107 -12.01 -8.75 -27.19
C THR A 107 -11.31 -8.40 -28.51
N ALA A 108 -10.00 -8.66 -28.62
CA ALA A 108 -9.22 -8.44 -29.84
C ALA A 108 -9.48 -9.51 -30.93
N ILE A 109 -9.90 -10.72 -30.55
CA ILE A 109 -10.12 -11.82 -31.51
C ILE A 109 -11.42 -11.63 -32.31
N SER A 110 -12.42 -10.93 -31.77
CA SER A 110 -13.70 -10.67 -32.44
C SER A 110 -13.80 -9.28 -33.10
N ALA A 111 -12.92 -8.33 -32.75
CA ALA A 111 -12.88 -6.99 -33.37
C ALA A 111 -11.83 -6.84 -34.49
N ALA A 112 -10.91 -7.81 -34.64
CA ALA A 112 -9.89 -7.82 -35.71
C ALA A 112 -10.46 -8.17 -37.09
N SER A 113 -11.58 -8.91 -37.16
CA SER A 113 -12.18 -9.32 -38.45
C SER A 113 -12.91 -8.16 -39.14
N ASN A 114 -13.50 -7.21 -38.39
CA ASN A 114 -14.34 -6.15 -38.96
C ASN A 114 -13.64 -4.79 -39.17
N ARG A 115 -12.39 -4.61 -38.69
CA ARG A 115 -11.62 -3.36 -38.89
C ARG A 115 -10.61 -3.43 -40.04
N TYR A 116 -10.34 -4.61 -40.59
CA TYR A 116 -9.45 -4.79 -41.73
C TYR A 116 -10.07 -4.29 -43.05
N ILE A 117 -11.41 -4.22 -43.15
CA ILE A 117 -12.11 -3.86 -44.40
C ILE A 117 -12.34 -2.33 -44.54
N ILE A 118 -12.32 -1.55 -43.47
CA ILE A 118 -12.71 -0.11 -43.51
C ILE A 118 -11.51 0.84 -43.59
N THR A 119 -10.31 0.43 -43.15
CA THR A 119 -9.14 1.31 -43.02
C THR A 119 -8.27 1.41 -44.29
N THR A 120 -8.61 0.71 -45.37
CA THR A 120 -7.88 0.83 -46.65
C THR A 120 -8.41 1.96 -47.56
N LYS A 121 -9.51 2.64 -47.20
CA LYS A 121 -10.15 3.65 -48.06
C LYS A 121 -9.99 5.12 -47.62
N LYS A 122 -9.42 5.40 -46.44
CA LYS A 122 -9.40 6.77 -45.86
C LYS A 122 -8.02 7.41 -45.59
N MET A 123 -6.92 6.76 -45.98
CA MET A 123 -5.57 7.36 -45.94
C MET A 123 -5.05 7.70 -47.33
N LYS A 124 -5.73 8.60 -48.05
CA LYS A 124 -5.20 9.18 -49.30
C LYS A 124 -5.47 10.69 -49.52
N GLU A 125 -6.05 11.41 -48.56
CA GLU A 125 -6.46 12.81 -48.78
C GLU A 125 -6.03 13.83 -47.70
N THR A 126 -4.96 13.60 -46.94
CA THR A 126 -4.48 14.67 -46.02
C THR A 126 -2.97 14.69 -45.83
N VAL A 127 -2.22 14.47 -46.91
CA VAL A 127 -0.75 14.65 -46.98
C VAL A 127 -0.42 15.90 -47.82
N ILE A 128 -1.10 17.02 -47.64
CA ILE A 128 -0.68 18.33 -48.18
C ILE A 128 -1.24 19.42 -47.28
N LEU A 129 -0.52 19.82 -46.21
CA LEU A 129 -0.56 21.16 -45.56
C LEU A 129 0.17 21.22 -44.20
N GLN A 130 1.36 20.63 -44.02
CA GLN A 130 2.27 20.99 -42.91
C GLN A 130 3.74 20.90 -43.32
N LYS A 131 4.15 21.75 -44.28
CA LYS A 131 5.57 21.88 -44.66
C LYS A 131 6.07 23.32 -44.78
N LYS A 132 5.48 24.26 -44.04
CA LYS A 132 5.93 25.65 -43.92
C LYS A 132 5.59 26.22 -42.53
N TYR A 133 6.27 25.80 -41.47
CA TYR A 133 6.30 26.55 -40.19
C TYR A 133 7.45 26.12 -39.25
N ILE A 134 8.61 25.76 -39.80
CA ILE A 134 9.84 25.57 -39.03
C ILE A 134 10.94 26.26 -39.85
N ASP A 135 11.12 27.56 -39.63
CA ASP A 135 12.28 28.37 -40.06
C ASP A 135 12.22 29.80 -39.45
N LEU A 136 11.86 29.94 -38.16
CA LEU A 136 11.81 31.28 -37.53
C LEU A 136 12.21 31.37 -36.04
N PHE A 137 12.81 30.35 -35.44
CA PHE A 137 13.31 30.47 -34.04
C PHE A 137 14.71 29.89 -33.84
N GLY A 138 15.57 30.05 -34.84
CA GLY A 138 17.01 29.99 -34.66
C GLY A 138 17.56 31.41 -34.77
N LEU A 139 17.94 32.00 -33.62
CA LEU A 139 18.85 33.16 -33.42
C LEU A 139 18.33 34.07 -32.29
N THR A 140 18.56 33.66 -31.04
CA THR A 140 18.84 34.56 -29.90
C THR A 140 19.49 33.74 -28.80
N SER A 141 20.73 33.31 -29.06
CA SER A 141 21.68 32.93 -28.03
C SER A 141 22.76 33.99 -28.01
N CYS A 142 22.89 34.71 -26.90
CA CYS A 142 24.15 35.12 -26.28
C CYS A 142 23.90 36.15 -25.17
N ILE A 143 24.74 36.03 -24.12
CA ILE A 143 25.04 36.99 -23.05
C ILE A 143 24.08 37.04 -21.85
N TYR A 144 24.28 36.12 -20.90
CA TYR A 144 24.19 36.45 -19.47
C TYR A 144 25.43 35.88 -18.76
N PRO A 145 26.15 36.66 -17.93
CA PRO A 145 27.46 36.27 -17.41
C PRO A 145 27.35 35.23 -16.28
N ALA A 146 28.20 34.21 -16.36
CA ALA A 146 28.32 33.07 -15.45
C ALA A 146 28.83 33.41 -14.02
N ALA A 147 28.71 34.66 -13.57
CA ALA A 147 29.33 35.13 -12.33
C ALA A 147 28.36 35.27 -11.13
N VAL A 148 27.07 34.97 -11.29
CA VAL A 148 26.07 35.12 -10.21
C VAL A 148 25.69 33.77 -9.56
N PHE A 149 26.09 32.64 -10.15
CA PHE A 149 25.74 31.32 -9.64
C PHE A 149 26.71 30.75 -8.58
N THR A 150 27.86 31.38 -8.36
CA THR A 150 28.86 30.87 -7.40
C THR A 150 28.71 31.44 -5.99
N THR A 151 27.98 32.55 -5.79
CA THR A 151 27.77 33.12 -4.44
C THR A 151 26.53 32.57 -3.74
N VAL A 152 25.57 31.99 -4.46
CA VAL A 152 24.37 31.36 -3.87
C VAL A 152 24.66 29.97 -3.31
N LEU A 153 25.70 29.28 -3.80
CA LEU A 153 26.11 27.97 -3.29
C LEU A 153 26.90 28.01 -1.97
N PHE A 154 27.41 29.17 -1.55
CA PHE A 154 28.15 29.29 -0.29
C PHE A 154 27.29 29.65 0.93
N LEU A 155 26.05 30.12 0.75
CA LEU A 155 25.15 30.43 1.88
C LEU A 155 24.23 29.28 2.30
N ILE A 156 24.18 28.19 1.51
CA ILE A 156 23.44 26.96 1.87
C ILE A 156 24.36 25.99 2.65
N SER A 157 25.68 26.24 2.70
CA SER A 157 26.65 25.37 3.37
C SER A 157 26.80 25.61 4.89
N SER A 158 26.17 26.64 5.47
CA SER A 158 26.33 26.97 6.90
C SER A 158 25.05 26.81 7.73
N CYS A 159 23.99 26.17 7.21
CA CYS A 159 22.78 25.87 7.99
C CYS A 159 22.57 24.36 8.22
N GLY A 160 23.65 23.57 8.18
CA GLY A 160 23.61 22.10 8.33
C GLY A 160 24.06 21.55 9.69
N LEU A 161 24.47 22.38 10.64
CA LEU A 161 24.86 21.94 11.98
C LEU A 161 24.02 22.65 13.04
N THR A 162 22.80 22.14 13.26
CA THR A 162 22.12 21.97 14.57
C THR A 162 20.62 21.70 14.35
N CYS A 163 20.30 20.63 13.65
CA CYS A 163 19.01 19.95 13.88
C CYS A 163 19.39 18.52 14.25
N GLY A 164 19.08 18.14 15.50
CA GLY A 164 19.26 16.79 15.97
C GLY A 164 18.59 15.82 15.00
N VAL A 165 19.17 14.63 14.87
CA VAL A 165 18.60 13.55 14.06
C VAL A 165 17.26 13.19 14.70
N ASP A 166 16.17 13.77 14.18
CA ASP A 166 14.82 13.42 14.57
C ASP A 166 14.59 11.94 14.26
N HIS A 167 14.12 11.20 15.27
CA HIS A 167 13.67 9.83 15.11
C HIS A 167 12.74 9.74 13.91
N HIS A 168 13.08 8.87 12.95
CA HIS A 168 12.34 8.58 11.73
C HIS A 168 10.88 8.20 12.06
N GLU A 169 9.99 9.18 12.19
CA GLU A 169 8.58 8.93 12.47
C GLU A 169 8.01 8.19 11.26
N ASN A 170 7.43 7.02 11.49
CA ASN A 170 6.87 6.18 10.43
C ASN A 170 5.61 6.83 9.86
N VAL A 171 5.81 7.72 8.89
CA VAL A 171 4.79 8.51 8.19
C VAL A 171 3.68 7.63 7.60
N TYR A 172 3.98 6.36 7.29
CA TYR A 172 3.09 5.41 6.61
C TYR A 172 2.33 4.49 7.57
N GLY A 173 2.70 4.50 8.86
CA GLY A 173 2.12 3.63 9.89
C GLY A 173 2.40 2.13 9.72
N ILE A 174 3.36 1.74 8.87
CA ILE A 174 3.70 0.33 8.58
C ILE A 174 4.54 -0.25 9.71
N CYS A 175 4.02 -1.20 10.47
CA CYS A 175 4.76 -1.81 11.57
C CYS A 175 4.75 -3.34 11.52
N LYS A 176 5.91 -3.92 11.20
CA LYS A 176 6.08 -5.38 11.17
C LYS A 176 5.79 -6.01 12.53
N GLN A 177 6.23 -5.35 13.60
CA GLN A 177 6.05 -5.82 14.97
C GLN A 177 4.58 -5.93 15.36
N SER A 178 3.70 -5.06 14.83
CA SER A 178 2.26 -5.14 15.06
C SER A 178 1.66 -6.47 14.64
N LYS A 179 2.14 -7.04 13.53
CA LYS A 179 1.62 -8.30 12.99
C LYS A 179 1.77 -9.47 13.97
N PHE A 180 2.85 -9.50 14.76
CA PHE A 180 3.10 -10.56 15.74
C PHE A 180 2.25 -10.44 17.01
N THR A 181 1.50 -9.35 17.17
CA THR A 181 0.67 -9.09 18.35
C THR A 181 -0.81 -9.41 18.13
N ILE A 182 -1.16 -9.82 16.92
CA ILE A 182 -2.54 -10.08 16.51
C ILE A 182 -3.13 -11.22 17.31
N ARG A 183 -4.29 -10.96 17.90
CA ARG A 183 -5.18 -11.95 18.51
C ARG A 183 -6.56 -11.81 17.91
N VAL A 184 -7.09 -12.88 17.34
CA VAL A 184 -8.48 -12.91 16.86
C VAL A 184 -9.38 -12.94 18.09
N VAL A 185 -10.38 -12.06 18.11
CA VAL A 185 -11.37 -12.00 19.19
C VAL A 185 -12.78 -12.12 18.63
N SER A 186 -13.73 -12.48 19.48
CA SER A 186 -15.14 -12.51 19.09
C SER A 186 -15.71 -11.10 18.97
N ASN A 187 -15.33 -10.21 19.89
CA ASN A 187 -15.83 -8.84 19.95
C ASN A 187 -14.76 -7.87 20.43
N CYS A 188 -14.84 -6.63 19.93
CA CYS A 188 -14.06 -5.51 20.41
C CYS A 188 -14.71 -4.82 21.63
N PRO A 189 -13.92 -4.08 22.43
CA PRO A 189 -14.44 -3.29 23.53
C PRO A 189 -15.59 -2.36 23.13
N ARG A 190 -16.60 -2.26 23.99
CA ARG A 190 -17.78 -1.40 23.76
C ARG A 190 -17.69 -0.04 24.43
N ASN A 191 -16.77 0.11 25.37
CA ASN A 191 -16.61 1.32 26.18
C ASN A 191 -15.15 1.48 26.64
N HIS A 192 -14.86 2.61 27.28
CA HIS A 192 -13.50 2.94 27.73
C HIS A 192 -12.97 2.00 28.82
N SER A 193 -13.83 1.47 29.69
CA SER A 193 -13.43 0.53 30.74
C SER A 193 -12.94 -0.78 30.13
N GLU A 194 -13.75 -1.40 29.26
CA GLU A 194 -13.37 -2.62 28.54
C GLU A 194 -12.10 -2.41 27.71
N TRP A 195 -11.98 -1.24 27.05
CA TRP A 195 -10.79 -0.91 26.27
C TRP A 195 -9.54 -0.83 27.15
N THR A 196 -9.66 -0.20 28.32
CA THR A 196 -8.55 -0.04 29.26
C THR A 196 -8.11 -1.39 29.82
N GLU A 197 -9.05 -2.26 30.16
CA GLU A 197 -8.76 -3.62 30.62
C GLU A 197 -8.00 -4.42 29.56
N ARG A 198 -8.51 -4.45 28.31
CA ARG A 198 -7.85 -5.18 27.21
C ARG A 198 -6.48 -4.60 26.87
N ALA A 199 -6.34 -3.28 26.91
CA ALA A 199 -5.06 -2.60 26.70
C ALA A 199 -4.02 -2.95 27.78
N GLN A 200 -4.46 -3.04 29.04
CA GLN A 200 -3.60 -3.47 30.16
C GLN A 200 -3.20 -4.94 30.05
N GLN A 201 -4.07 -5.79 29.51
CA GLN A 201 -3.75 -7.20 29.26
C GLN A 201 -2.76 -7.37 28.11
N LEU A 202 -2.89 -6.60 27.02
CA LEU A 202 -1.99 -6.73 25.85
C LEU A 202 -0.62 -6.06 26.05
N GLN A 203 -0.50 -5.12 26.98
CA GLN A 203 0.77 -4.51 27.42
C GLN A 203 1.64 -3.97 26.27
N CYS A 204 1.06 -3.23 25.33
CA CYS A 204 1.76 -2.72 24.13
C CYS A 204 3.05 -1.93 24.43
N HIS A 205 3.13 -1.28 25.60
CA HIS A 205 4.33 -0.54 26.04
C HIS A 205 5.56 -1.44 26.28
N LYS A 206 5.38 -2.75 26.49
CA LYS A 206 6.47 -3.71 26.68
C LYS A 206 7.00 -4.29 25.37
N ILE A 207 6.29 -4.06 24.27
CA ILE A 207 6.63 -4.65 22.97
C ILE A 207 7.76 -3.83 22.35
N GLN A 208 8.86 -4.52 22.05
CA GLN A 208 9.99 -3.90 21.36
C GLN A 208 9.62 -3.66 19.90
N GLN A 209 9.68 -2.39 19.48
CA GLN A 209 9.38 -1.97 18.12
C GLN A 209 10.13 -0.67 17.79
N THR A 210 10.38 -0.44 16.51
CA THR A 210 11.10 0.72 15.98
C THR A 210 10.21 1.58 15.06
N CYS A 211 8.92 1.28 15.01
CA CYS A 211 7.94 1.88 14.13
C CYS A 211 7.50 3.27 14.61
N THR A 212 7.38 3.49 15.91
CA THR A 212 6.91 4.77 16.45
C THR A 212 7.41 4.96 17.88
N SER A 213 7.18 6.13 18.48
CA SER A 213 7.49 6.33 19.89
C SER A 213 6.64 5.40 20.77
N ARG A 214 7.17 4.98 21.93
CA ARG A 214 6.48 4.03 22.80
C ARG A 214 5.06 4.46 23.18
N GLN A 215 4.83 5.77 23.33
CA GLN A 215 3.53 6.35 23.69
C GLN A 215 2.50 6.31 22.55
N ARG A 216 2.96 6.12 21.31
CA ARG A 216 2.12 6.00 20.12
C ARG A 216 1.90 4.55 19.70
N PHE A 217 2.62 3.59 20.25
CA PHE A 217 2.40 2.17 20.01
C PHE A 217 1.40 1.62 21.03
N VAL A 218 0.13 1.60 20.63
CA VAL A 218 -1.00 1.43 21.55
C VAL A 218 -1.86 0.24 21.16
N TYR A 219 -2.73 -0.15 22.08
CA TYR A 219 -3.70 -1.21 21.85
C TYR A 219 -4.79 -0.74 20.88
N HIS A 220 -5.15 -1.64 19.98
CA HIS A 220 -6.22 -1.50 19.02
C HIS A 220 -7.08 -2.76 19.05
N CYS A 221 -8.38 -2.58 18.80
CA CYS A 221 -9.27 -3.65 18.39
C CYS A 221 -10.02 -3.22 17.15
N LEU A 222 -9.74 -3.86 16.02
CA LEU A 222 -10.17 -3.42 14.69
C LEU A 222 -10.66 -4.61 13.86
N PRO A 223 -11.58 -4.39 12.91
CA PRO A 223 -11.80 -5.34 11.82
C PRO A 223 -10.51 -5.54 11.02
N ASN A 224 -10.35 -6.71 10.42
CA ASN A 224 -9.30 -6.94 9.43
C ASN A 224 -9.70 -6.41 8.03
N SER A 225 -8.76 -6.38 7.09
CA SER A 225 -9.02 -5.91 5.70
C SER A 225 -10.03 -6.73 4.89
N TYR A 226 -10.38 -7.94 5.34
CA TYR A 226 -11.45 -8.74 4.72
C TYR A 226 -12.82 -8.47 5.35
N TRP A 227 -12.87 -7.66 6.41
CA TRP A 227 -14.08 -7.35 7.18
C TRP A 227 -14.85 -8.58 7.68
N ASN A 228 -14.10 -9.63 8.03
CA ASN A 228 -14.66 -10.94 8.38
C ASN A 228 -14.26 -11.45 9.78
N LYS A 229 -13.41 -10.72 10.49
CA LYS A 229 -13.05 -10.98 11.89
C LYS A 229 -12.65 -9.68 12.58
N THR A 230 -12.81 -9.65 13.90
CA THR A 230 -12.19 -8.63 14.75
C THR A 230 -10.86 -9.14 15.30
N ILE A 231 -9.89 -8.24 15.35
CA ILE A 231 -8.56 -8.54 15.87
C ILE A 231 -8.14 -7.48 16.89
N GLU A 232 -7.55 -7.94 17.98
CA GLU A 232 -6.80 -7.13 18.92
C GLU A 232 -5.33 -7.17 18.57
N LEU A 233 -4.64 -6.03 18.67
CA LEU A 233 -3.23 -5.92 18.37
C LEU A 233 -2.63 -4.65 18.98
N CYS A 234 -1.31 -4.57 18.98
CA CYS A 234 -0.57 -3.34 19.25
C CYS A 234 -0.10 -2.71 17.94
N ALA A 235 -0.44 -1.45 17.69
CA ALA A 235 -0.04 -0.75 16.48
C ALA A 235 0.21 0.75 16.69
N PRO A 236 0.90 1.41 15.75
CA PRO A 236 1.00 2.86 15.76
C PRO A 236 -0.37 3.52 15.72
N ARG A 237 -0.61 4.47 16.63
CA ARG A 237 -1.80 5.31 16.63
C ARG A 237 -1.84 6.15 15.35
N LYS A 238 -2.79 5.83 14.48
CA LYS A 238 -3.13 6.60 13.28
C LYS A 238 -4.29 7.56 13.53
N TYR A 239 -4.24 8.73 12.88
CA TYR A 239 -5.42 9.60 12.72
C TYR A 239 -6.28 9.09 11.57
N ILE A 240 -7.54 8.82 11.88
CA ILE A 240 -8.57 8.38 10.95
C ILE A 240 -9.35 9.62 10.52
N THR A 241 -9.49 9.81 9.22
CA THR A 241 -10.10 11.01 8.63
C THR A 241 -11.41 10.69 7.89
N PHE A 242 -12.22 11.71 7.61
CA PHE A 242 -13.46 11.64 6.83
C PHE A 242 -14.51 10.64 7.31
N ASN A 243 -14.67 10.52 8.63
CA ASN A 243 -15.72 9.69 9.25
C ASN A 243 -15.68 8.21 8.81
N TYR A 244 -14.50 7.68 8.48
CA TYR A 244 -14.33 6.28 8.13
C TYR A 244 -14.13 5.40 9.36
N CYS A 245 -14.50 4.14 9.26
CA CYS A 245 -14.13 3.12 10.21
C CYS A 245 -12.67 2.70 9.97
N PRO A 246 -11.88 2.41 11.02
CA PRO A 246 -10.53 1.93 10.85
C PRO A 246 -10.52 0.41 10.70
N GLU A 247 -9.59 -0.11 9.92
CA GLU A 247 -9.24 -1.52 9.87
C GLU A 247 -7.74 -1.71 10.11
N TYR A 248 -7.34 -2.94 10.40
CA TYR A 248 -5.95 -3.34 10.31
C TYR A 248 -5.69 -4.17 9.05
N ASN A 249 -4.78 -3.65 8.22
CA ASN A 249 -4.31 -4.32 7.03
C ASN A 249 -3.18 -5.27 7.38
N GLU A 250 -3.50 -6.56 7.44
CA GLU A 250 -2.58 -7.64 7.84
C GLU A 250 -1.42 -7.82 6.84
N GLU A 251 -1.63 -7.48 5.57
CA GLU A 251 -0.61 -7.50 4.52
C GLU A 251 0.23 -6.23 4.51
N GLY A 252 -0.43 -5.07 4.58
CA GLY A 252 0.19 -3.75 4.67
C GLY A 252 0.81 -3.45 6.04
N MET A 253 0.55 -4.29 7.04
CA MET A 253 1.00 -4.20 8.43
C MET A 253 0.72 -2.83 9.06
N ARG A 254 -0.45 -2.26 8.77
CA ARG A 254 -0.80 -0.90 9.20
C ARG A 254 -2.26 -0.76 9.54
N VAL A 255 -2.54 0.17 10.46
CA VAL A 255 -3.90 0.67 10.67
C VAL A 255 -4.24 1.64 9.55
N GLN A 256 -5.46 1.56 9.01
CA GLN A 256 -5.91 2.41 7.92
C GLN A 256 -7.42 2.65 7.97
N GLU A 257 -7.86 3.71 7.30
CA GLU A 257 -9.26 3.92 6.96
C GLU A 257 -9.75 2.76 6.08
N ASN A 258 -10.94 2.24 6.38
CA ASN A 258 -11.70 1.43 5.46
C ASN A 258 -12.71 2.33 4.74
N TYR A 259 -12.43 2.64 3.48
CA TYR A 259 -13.25 3.56 2.70
C TYR A 259 -14.62 3.01 2.27
N ALA A 260 -14.84 1.69 2.41
CA ALA A 260 -16.15 1.07 2.18
C ALA A 260 -17.07 1.18 3.41
N HIS A 261 -16.51 1.45 4.60
CA HIS A 261 -17.26 1.51 5.85
C HIS A 261 -17.15 2.89 6.48
N ARG A 262 -18.23 3.65 6.38
CA ARG A 262 -18.37 4.96 7.03
C ARG A 262 -19.09 4.82 8.36
N CYS A 263 -18.65 5.59 9.34
CA CYS A 263 -19.32 5.77 10.61
C CYS A 263 -20.06 7.12 10.68
N SER A 264 -20.40 7.73 9.54
CA SER A 264 -21.17 8.98 9.48
C SER A 264 -22.67 8.81 9.74
N SER A 265 -23.22 7.62 9.53
CA SER A 265 -24.67 7.35 9.56
C SER A 265 -25.13 6.49 10.74
N GLY A 266 -24.25 6.15 11.68
CA GLY A 266 -24.64 5.35 12.84
C GLY A 266 -25.19 6.18 13.99
N VAL A 267 -25.69 5.49 15.03
CA VAL A 267 -26.35 6.10 16.21
C VAL A 267 -25.46 7.15 16.87
N ILE A 268 -24.15 6.87 16.93
CA ILE A 268 -23.15 7.85 17.33
C ILE A 268 -22.23 8.05 16.14
N PRO A 269 -22.39 9.14 15.37
CA PRO A 269 -21.51 9.40 14.25
C PRO A 269 -20.09 9.65 14.76
N CYS A 270 -19.11 9.05 14.10
CA CYS A 270 -17.72 9.38 14.37
C CYS A 270 -17.41 10.80 13.85
N PRO A 271 -16.47 11.54 14.47
CA PRO A 271 -16.08 12.86 14.00
C PRO A 271 -15.28 12.76 12.70
N ILE A 272 -15.09 13.90 12.03
CA ILE A 272 -14.30 13.97 10.79
C ILE A 272 -12.90 13.40 11.01
N THR A 273 -12.28 13.74 12.14
CA THR A 273 -10.96 13.20 12.50
C THR A 273 -10.97 12.66 13.92
N TYR A 274 -10.43 11.45 14.12
CA TYR A 274 -10.20 10.86 15.43
C TYR A 274 -8.98 9.94 15.42
N THR A 275 -8.52 9.53 16.59
CA THR A 275 -7.41 8.59 16.70
C THR A 275 -7.92 7.15 16.69
N SER A 276 -7.28 6.29 15.91
CA SER A 276 -7.65 4.88 15.72
C SER A 276 -7.81 4.06 17.01
N ASP A 277 -7.10 4.39 18.09
CA ASP A 277 -7.25 3.76 19.40
C ASP A 277 -8.60 4.08 20.07
N LYS A 278 -9.31 5.10 19.60
CA LYS A 278 -10.65 5.48 20.07
C LYS A 278 -11.78 4.89 19.23
N SER A 279 -11.49 3.98 18.29
CA SER A 279 -12.50 3.38 17.41
C SER A 279 -13.60 2.63 18.17
N TYR A 280 -13.30 2.11 19.35
CA TYR A 280 -14.28 1.46 20.26
C TYR A 280 -15.47 2.38 20.62
N LYS A 281 -15.36 3.70 20.42
CA LYS A 281 -16.48 4.63 20.64
C LYS A 281 -17.55 4.53 19.54
N TYR A 282 -17.21 3.95 18.39
CA TYR A 282 -18.05 3.95 17.19
C TYR A 282 -18.48 2.53 16.85
N GLN A 283 -19.42 2.00 17.64
CA GLN A 283 -19.81 0.59 17.59
C GLN A 283 -20.36 0.13 16.22
N GLN A 284 -20.90 1.04 15.40
CA GLN A 284 -21.29 0.71 14.03
C GLN A 284 -20.14 0.21 13.15
N CYS A 285 -18.88 0.49 13.50
CA CYS A 285 -17.74 -0.07 12.78
C CYS A 285 -17.56 -1.58 12.99
N TYR A 286 -18.36 -2.20 13.86
CA TYR A 286 -18.24 -3.60 14.23
C TYR A 286 -19.52 -4.42 13.97
N THR A 287 -20.62 -3.81 13.52
CA THR A 287 -21.93 -4.48 13.40
C THR A 287 -22.04 -5.44 12.21
N ASP A 288 -21.33 -5.17 11.12
CA ASP A 288 -21.48 -5.90 9.84
C ASP A 288 -20.28 -6.79 9.50
N ILE A 289 -19.54 -7.22 10.51
CA ILE A 289 -18.39 -8.10 10.30
C ILE A 289 -18.92 -9.50 10.01
N LYS A 290 -18.81 -9.93 8.76
CA LYS A 290 -19.37 -11.20 8.27
C LYS A 290 -18.35 -12.31 8.44
N PRO A 291 -18.50 -13.24 9.39
CA PRO A 291 -17.57 -14.35 9.54
C PRO A 291 -17.50 -15.14 8.24
N SER A 292 -16.30 -15.47 7.76
CA SER A 292 -16.19 -16.45 6.68
C SER A 292 -16.82 -17.76 7.12
N ILE A 293 -17.56 -18.44 6.23
CA ILE A 293 -18.25 -19.72 6.51
C ILE A 293 -17.33 -20.75 7.19
N GLN A 294 -16.03 -20.73 6.92
CA GLN A 294 -15.03 -21.59 7.58
C GLN A 294 -14.89 -21.39 9.10
N ASN A 295 -15.23 -20.21 9.64
CA ASN A 295 -15.16 -19.92 11.08
C ASN A 295 -16.44 -20.32 11.83
N LEU A 296 -17.58 -20.45 11.13
CA LEU A 296 -18.83 -20.93 11.72
C LEU A 296 -18.76 -22.41 12.14
N PHE A 297 -17.87 -23.18 11.51
CA PHE A 297 -17.67 -24.60 11.82
C PHE A 297 -16.64 -24.88 12.92
N LYS A 298 -15.92 -23.86 13.42
CA LYS A 298 -14.97 -24.03 14.53
C LYS A 298 -15.58 -23.82 15.91
N ASP A 299 -16.66 -23.04 16.04
CA ASP A 299 -17.31 -22.75 17.32
C ASP A 299 -18.33 -23.81 17.78
N GLN A 300 -18.59 -24.84 16.96
CA GLN A 300 -19.55 -25.90 17.30
C GLN A 300 -18.94 -27.10 18.04
N THR A 301 -17.67 -27.04 18.45
CA THR A 301 -17.00 -28.17 19.11
C THR A 301 -16.53 -27.85 20.53
N THR A 302 -17.35 -27.20 21.36
CA THR A 302 -17.14 -27.23 22.83
C THR A 302 -18.44 -27.02 23.61
N THR A 303 -19.08 -28.11 24.02
CA THR A 303 -19.72 -28.22 25.34
C THR A 303 -19.87 -29.70 25.72
N ASN A 304 -19.06 -30.15 26.69
CA ASN A 304 -19.43 -30.95 27.86
C ASN A 304 -18.15 -31.35 28.58
N GLY A 305 -17.98 -30.86 29.81
CA GLY A 305 -16.77 -31.06 30.61
C GLY A 305 -16.83 -32.24 31.59
N PHE A 306 -15.62 -32.63 32.04
CA PHE A 306 -15.16 -33.21 33.33
C PHE A 306 -14.23 -34.45 33.16
N PRO A 307 -13.31 -34.74 34.11
CA PRO A 307 -12.10 -34.00 34.48
C PRO A 307 -10.79 -34.85 34.36
N SER A 308 -9.64 -34.19 34.51
CA SER A 308 -8.34 -34.70 35.02
C SER A 308 -7.80 -36.06 34.55
N SER A 309 -6.67 -36.04 33.84
CA SER A 309 -5.49 -36.79 34.29
C SER A 309 -4.22 -36.26 33.62
N ALA A 310 -3.22 -35.99 34.45
CA ALA A 310 -1.86 -35.70 34.05
C ALA A 310 -1.20 -36.99 33.56
N TYR A 311 -0.75 -37.02 32.30
CA TYR A 311 0.37 -37.87 31.88
C TYR A 311 1.20 -37.08 30.88
N GLY A 312 2.46 -36.86 31.22
CA GLY A 312 3.40 -36.10 30.42
C GLY A 312 3.80 -36.83 29.15
N MET A 313 4.24 -36.06 28.16
CA MET A 313 5.14 -36.58 27.14
C MET A 313 6.20 -35.52 26.84
N LYS A 314 7.43 -35.92 27.14
CA LYS A 314 8.67 -35.19 26.98
C LYS A 314 8.96 -34.97 25.49
N ASP A 315 9.64 -33.86 25.23
CA ASP A 315 10.69 -33.66 24.22
C ASP A 315 10.60 -34.48 22.91
N MET A 316 10.30 -33.78 21.82
CA MET A 316 10.82 -34.17 20.52
C MET A 316 11.42 -32.94 19.81
N ILE A 317 12.67 -32.65 20.21
CA ILE A 317 13.60 -31.83 19.43
C ILE A 317 13.91 -32.62 18.16
N SER A 318 13.47 -32.10 17.02
CA SER A 318 13.69 -32.69 15.70
C SER A 318 15.16 -32.65 15.33
N THR A 319 15.83 -33.80 15.43
CA THR A 319 17.16 -34.08 14.94
C THR A 319 17.14 -34.27 13.42
N THR A 320 17.29 -33.18 12.67
CA THR A 320 17.49 -33.23 11.20
C THR A 320 18.61 -32.29 10.73
N SER A 321 19.78 -32.32 11.42
CA SER A 321 20.94 -31.52 10.99
C SER A 321 22.33 -32.13 11.22
N CYS A 322 22.46 -33.46 11.34
CA CYS A 322 23.77 -34.11 11.49
C CYS A 322 24.13 -35.15 10.42
N ALA A 323 23.21 -35.49 9.50
CA ALA A 323 23.48 -36.50 8.47
C ALA A 323 24.13 -35.92 7.19
N LEU A 324 23.99 -34.63 6.91
CA LEU A 324 24.51 -34.02 5.67
C LEU A 324 25.96 -33.54 5.78
N THR A 325 26.46 -33.28 6.99
CA THR A 325 27.86 -32.83 7.20
C THR A 325 28.87 -33.97 7.14
N ILE A 326 28.47 -35.21 7.46
CA ILE A 326 29.35 -36.38 7.41
C ILE A 326 29.60 -36.85 5.96
N PHE A 327 28.59 -36.76 5.08
CA PHE A 327 28.75 -37.15 3.67
C PHE A 327 29.70 -36.23 2.90
N VAL A 328 29.75 -34.93 3.21
CA VAL A 328 30.64 -33.97 2.54
C VAL A 328 32.12 -34.17 2.93
N ILE A 329 32.39 -34.63 4.16
CA ILE A 329 33.78 -34.87 4.61
C ILE A 329 34.36 -36.15 3.98
N ILE A 330 33.54 -37.18 3.76
CA ILE A 330 33.98 -38.45 3.16
C ILE A 330 34.31 -38.27 1.67
N THR A 331 33.54 -37.47 0.93
CA THR A 331 33.80 -37.22 -0.50
C THR A 331 35.03 -36.34 -0.72
N ILE A 332 35.30 -35.37 0.16
CA ILE A 332 36.51 -34.54 0.09
C ILE A 332 37.77 -35.36 0.39
N ARG A 333 37.73 -36.31 1.34
CA ARG A 333 38.88 -37.20 1.60
C ARG A 333 39.17 -38.19 0.47
N ALA A 334 38.14 -38.68 -0.23
CA ALA A 334 38.33 -39.58 -1.38
C ALA A 334 38.89 -38.88 -2.63
N TYR A 335 38.71 -37.56 -2.76
CA TYR A 335 39.24 -36.76 -3.86
C TYR A 335 40.71 -36.35 -3.67
N ILE A 336 41.21 -36.31 -2.42
CA ILE A 336 42.60 -35.90 -2.11
C ILE A 336 43.57 -37.08 -2.18
N THR A 337 43.09 -38.33 -2.22
CA THR A 337 43.93 -39.54 -2.26
C THR A 337 43.92 -40.29 -3.60
N ASN A 338 43.59 -39.63 -4.72
CA ASN A 338 43.77 -40.17 -6.08
C ASN A 338 44.54 -39.20 -6.96
#